data_AF-A0A2H6HVQ8-F1
#
_entry.id   AF-A0A2H6HVQ8-F1
#
_cell.length_a   1.000
_cell.length_b   1.000
_cell.length_c   1.000
_cell.angle_alpha   90.00
_cell.angle_beta   90.00
_cell.angle_gamma   90.00
#
_symmetry.space_group_name_H-M   'P 1'
#
loop_
_entity.id
_entity.type
_entity.pdbx_description
1 polymer ?
#
loop_
_entity_poly.entity_id
_entity_poly.type
_entity_poly.pdbx_seq_one_letter_code
_entity_poly.pdbx_strand_id
1 'polypeptide(L)'
;MAQRDYYETLGVERNVGPDEIKKAYRKLAMQYHPDRNESDASAEEKFKEVGEAYSVLSDADKRARYDRFGHAGLGGAAGGGGGFGGMGMDIDPMDLFSSIFGGMGFGDIFGGAGGQRGGRRIFKGRDLRIDLAITIEEVAEGTTKKIKVNRHERCVECGGSGARDRTSMNTCQTCHGSGEIRRVTRSLLGQMVNVTTCPACNGRGEVIKDPCRECNGEGRVSGSSTIEIEVPAGVEKGNYMTMRGEGHAGQQGGPSGDLIIVFDVKKHDNFERHGDDLLYGLNISIPEAVLGGKVEIPTLNGSAEIDIPSGTQAGKILRLRGKGLRHLNSNSRGDLLVQVDIFVPTRLSNEEREVFEQLRDMDGICAPKDSDRSIFGKMKDAFFK
;
A
#
# COMPACT_ATOMS: atom_id res chain seq x y z
N MET A 1 -3.28 -17.91 45.20
CA MET A 1 -1.92 -17.35 45.37
C MET A 1 -2.01 -15.86 45.08
N ALA A 2 -1.36 -15.00 45.87
CA ALA A 2 -1.39 -13.56 45.63
C ALA A 2 -0.72 -13.27 44.28
N GLN A 3 -1.40 -12.51 43.41
CA GLN A 3 -0.89 -12.13 42.08
C GLN A 3 0.36 -11.26 42.26
N ARG A 4 1.45 -11.58 41.55
CA ARG A 4 2.73 -10.86 41.63
C ARG A 4 2.55 -9.39 41.25
N ASP A 5 3.33 -8.52 41.85
CA ASP A 5 3.28 -7.10 41.52
C ASP A 5 3.83 -6.85 40.11
N TYR A 6 3.16 -6.02 39.29
CA TYR A 6 3.58 -5.78 37.90
C TYR A 6 4.95 -5.12 37.77
N TYR A 7 5.39 -4.34 38.76
CA TYR A 7 6.74 -3.78 38.78
C TYR A 7 7.78 -4.87 39.03
N GLU A 8 7.46 -5.85 39.89
CA GLU A 8 8.31 -7.02 40.14
C GLU A 8 8.35 -7.94 38.91
N THR A 9 7.22 -8.14 38.22
CA THR A 9 7.12 -8.94 36.99
C THR A 9 8.00 -8.36 35.87
N LEU A 10 8.05 -7.03 35.73
CA LEU A 10 8.93 -6.36 34.77
C LEU A 10 10.36 -6.13 35.29
N GLY A 11 10.62 -6.37 36.59
CA GLY A 11 11.92 -6.15 37.22
C GLY A 11 12.34 -4.68 37.26
N VAL A 12 11.39 -3.77 37.48
CA VAL A 12 11.61 -2.31 37.51
C VAL A 12 11.11 -1.70 38.82
N GLU A 13 11.64 -0.55 39.23
CA GLU A 13 11.18 0.17 40.41
C GLU A 13 9.85 0.91 40.16
N ARG A 14 9.06 1.22 41.20
CA ARG A 14 7.77 1.91 41.05
C ARG A 14 7.85 3.32 40.46
N ASN A 15 8.96 4.01 40.68
CA ASN A 15 9.19 5.40 40.23
C ASN A 15 9.81 5.51 38.83
N VAL A 16 9.87 4.40 38.10
CA VAL A 16 10.49 4.29 36.78
C VAL A 16 9.75 5.10 35.69
N GLY A 17 10.49 5.66 34.73
CA GLY A 17 9.92 6.36 33.59
C GLY A 17 9.28 5.40 32.56
N PRO A 18 8.38 5.89 31.67
CA PRO A 18 7.72 5.05 30.66
C PRO A 18 8.72 4.39 29.69
N ASP A 19 9.84 5.06 29.39
CA ASP A 19 10.88 4.53 28.52
C ASP A 19 11.63 3.34 29.11
N GLU A 20 11.82 3.33 30.43
CA GLU A 20 12.48 2.25 31.15
C GLU A 20 11.55 1.03 31.28
N ILE A 21 10.24 1.24 31.49
CA ILE A 21 9.21 0.18 31.42
C ILE A 21 9.23 -0.49 30.04
N LYS A 22 9.27 0.32 28.97
CA LYS A 22 9.32 -0.18 27.59
C LYS A 22 10.62 -0.92 27.26
N LYS A 23 11.74 -0.53 27.87
CA LYS A 23 13.02 -1.25 27.72
C LYS A 23 12.99 -2.59 28.46
N ALA A 24 12.47 -2.63 29.68
CA ALA A 24 12.34 -3.84 30.46
C ALA A 24 11.42 -4.86 29.78
N TYR A 25 10.25 -4.42 29.30
CA TYR A 25 9.33 -5.25 28.52
C TYR A 25 10.00 -5.86 27.28
N ARG A 26 10.68 -5.05 26.46
CA ARG A 26 11.36 -5.56 25.26
C ARG A 26 12.40 -6.63 25.57
N LYS A 27 13.16 -6.46 26.65
CA LYS A 27 14.17 -7.43 27.09
C LYS A 27 13.53 -8.75 27.49
N LEU A 28 12.46 -8.72 28.29
CA LEU A 28 11.76 -9.91 28.78
C LEU A 28 10.94 -10.59 27.67
N ALA A 29 10.31 -9.81 26.79
CA ALA A 29 9.55 -10.34 25.64
C ALA A 29 10.46 -11.07 24.64
N MET A 30 11.69 -10.59 24.41
CA MET A 30 12.69 -11.30 23.59
C MET A 30 13.29 -12.54 24.29
N GLN A 31 13.28 -12.56 25.62
CA GLN A 31 13.79 -13.67 26.42
C GLN A 31 12.77 -14.82 26.50
N TYR A 32 11.48 -14.50 26.64
CA TYR A 32 10.39 -15.46 26.76
C TYR A 32 9.57 -15.62 25.48
N HIS A 33 10.11 -15.18 24.33
CA HIS A 33 9.41 -15.31 23.05
C HIS A 33 9.13 -16.79 22.72
N PRO A 34 7.91 -17.14 22.23
CA PRO A 34 7.54 -18.51 21.87
C PRO A 34 8.53 -19.14 20.88
N ASP A 35 8.91 -18.43 19.81
CA ASP A 35 9.86 -18.92 18.79
C ASP A 35 11.27 -19.23 19.33
N ARG A 36 11.65 -18.73 20.52
CA ARG A 36 12.96 -19.03 21.13
C ARG A 36 12.86 -20.09 22.22
N ASN A 37 11.64 -20.43 22.66
CA ASN A 37 11.36 -21.33 23.78
C ASN A 37 10.19 -22.27 23.43
N GLU A 38 10.25 -22.90 22.25
CA GLU A 38 9.15 -23.68 21.64
C GLU A 38 8.67 -24.89 22.49
N SER A 39 9.40 -25.27 23.54
CA SER A 39 9.12 -26.47 24.35
C SER A 39 9.00 -26.21 25.86
N ASP A 40 9.01 -24.93 26.30
CA ASP A 40 8.94 -24.57 27.72
C ASP A 40 7.63 -23.85 28.06
N ALA A 41 6.67 -24.60 28.62
CA ALA A 41 5.39 -24.06 29.09
C ALA A 41 5.56 -22.94 30.14
N SER A 42 6.67 -22.94 30.89
CA SER A 42 6.94 -21.90 31.89
C SER A 42 7.39 -20.57 31.26
N ALA A 43 7.96 -20.60 30.04
CA ALA A 43 8.32 -19.40 29.29
C ALA A 43 7.05 -18.71 28.74
N GLU A 44 6.08 -19.49 28.29
CA GLU A 44 4.79 -18.97 27.82
C GLU A 44 3.99 -18.30 28.94
N GLU A 45 3.94 -18.90 30.14
CA GLU A 45 3.30 -18.30 31.31
C GLU A 45 3.97 -16.97 31.70
N LYS A 46 5.31 -16.93 31.72
CA LYS A 46 6.05 -15.69 32.00
C LYS A 46 5.86 -14.63 30.92
N PHE A 47 5.74 -15.03 29.65
CA PHE A 47 5.46 -14.12 28.56
C PHE A 47 4.07 -13.47 28.71
N LYS A 48 3.06 -14.26 29.10
CA LYS A 48 1.71 -13.77 29.42
C LYS A 48 1.73 -12.78 30.59
N GLU A 49 2.40 -13.12 31.69
CA GLU A 49 2.54 -12.24 32.86
C GLU A 49 3.24 -10.91 32.51
N VAL A 50 4.30 -10.96 31.71
CA VAL A 50 5.05 -9.77 31.26
C VAL A 50 4.20 -8.89 30.32
N GLY A 51 3.40 -9.50 29.45
CA GLY A 51 2.46 -8.79 28.58
C GLY A 51 1.37 -8.07 29.36
N GLU A 52 0.78 -8.73 30.35
CA GLU A 52 -0.22 -8.15 31.24
C GLU A 52 0.36 -6.95 32.01
N ALA A 53 1.54 -7.12 32.62
CA ALA A 53 2.24 -6.08 33.35
C ALA A 53 2.51 -4.83 32.49
N TYR A 54 3.00 -5.03 31.27
CA TYR A 54 3.25 -3.93 30.35
C TYR A 54 1.95 -3.22 29.94
N SER A 55 0.86 -3.95 29.68
CA SER A 55 -0.42 -3.38 29.27
C SER A 55 -1.05 -2.43 30.30
N VAL A 56 -0.71 -2.63 31.58
CA VAL A 56 -1.14 -1.80 32.71
C VAL A 56 -0.16 -0.67 32.96
N LEU A 57 1.15 -0.94 32.97
CA LEU A 57 2.18 0.04 33.34
C LEU A 57 2.56 0.99 32.20
N SER A 58 2.27 0.65 30.94
CA SER A 58 2.55 1.51 29.78
C SER A 58 1.56 2.66 29.61
N ASP A 59 0.35 2.53 30.18
CA ASP A 59 -0.72 3.51 30.09
C ASP A 59 -0.82 4.32 31.39
N ALA A 60 -0.79 5.65 31.28
CA ALA A 60 -0.73 6.52 32.45
C ALA A 60 -1.95 6.37 33.38
N ASP A 61 -3.14 6.18 32.82
CA ASP A 61 -4.39 6.07 33.58
C ASP A 61 -4.56 4.70 34.23
N LYS A 62 -4.11 3.63 33.56
CA LYS A 62 -4.07 2.28 34.14
C LYS A 62 -2.99 2.17 35.21
N ARG A 63 -1.79 2.70 34.98
CA ARG A 63 -0.71 2.78 35.98
C ARG A 63 -1.17 3.51 37.22
N ALA A 64 -1.76 4.71 37.07
CA ALA A 64 -2.27 5.47 38.21
C ALA A 64 -3.41 4.76 38.98
N ARG A 65 -4.22 3.92 38.32
CA ARG A 65 -5.23 3.10 39.00
C ARG A 65 -4.60 1.92 39.74
N TYR A 66 -3.65 1.23 39.11
CA TYR A 66 -2.89 0.16 39.72
C TYR A 66 -2.10 0.65 40.94
N ASP A 67 -1.46 1.83 40.86
CA ASP A 67 -0.72 2.43 41.97
C ASP A 67 -1.61 2.80 43.16
N ARG A 68 -2.88 3.14 42.90
CA ARG A 68 -3.85 3.54 43.95
C ARG A 68 -4.58 2.36 44.59
N PHE A 69 -4.88 1.32 43.83
CA PHE A 69 -5.82 0.27 44.24
C PHE A 69 -5.27 -1.15 44.04
N GLY A 70 -4.02 -1.29 43.58
CA GLY A 70 -3.42 -2.57 43.23
C GLY A 70 -4.21 -3.31 42.15
N HIS A 71 -4.06 -4.65 42.12
CA HIS A 71 -4.80 -5.52 41.20
C HIS A 71 -6.33 -5.38 41.31
N ALA A 72 -6.86 -5.05 42.49
CA ALA A 72 -8.29 -4.83 42.70
C ALA A 72 -8.85 -3.62 41.92
N GLY A 73 -8.00 -2.61 41.63
CA GLY A 73 -8.36 -1.44 40.82
C GLY A 73 -8.54 -1.71 39.33
N LEU A 74 -8.08 -2.87 38.86
CA LEU A 74 -8.15 -3.28 37.46
C LEU A 74 -9.37 -4.19 37.19
N GLY A 75 -9.92 -4.83 38.22
CA GLY A 75 -11.09 -5.72 38.13
C GLY A 75 -12.45 -5.04 37.93
N GLY A 76 -12.50 -3.71 37.81
CA GLY A 76 -13.75 -2.95 37.76
C GLY A 76 -14.34 -2.67 36.36
N ALA A 77 -13.67 -3.10 35.27
CA ALA A 77 -14.15 -2.84 33.90
C ALA A 77 -14.93 -4.01 33.27
N ALA A 78 -15.16 -5.09 34.02
CA ALA A 78 -15.93 -6.26 33.59
C ALA A 78 -17.04 -6.57 34.61
N GLY A 79 -17.98 -5.65 34.77
CA GLY A 79 -19.13 -5.80 35.67
C GLY A 79 -20.44 -5.51 34.94
N GLY A 80 -21.05 -6.53 34.33
CA GLY A 80 -22.30 -6.38 33.57
C GLY A 80 -22.89 -7.66 32.99
N GLY A 81 -23.03 -8.73 33.79
CA GLY A 81 -24.09 -9.75 33.70
C GLY A 81 -24.25 -10.60 32.44
N GLY A 82 -24.02 -11.92 32.56
CA GLY A 82 -24.59 -12.93 31.66
C GLY A 82 -23.63 -14.09 31.42
N GLY A 83 -23.88 -15.22 32.07
CA GLY A 83 -22.97 -16.36 32.12
C GLY A 83 -22.63 -17.00 30.77
N PHE A 84 -21.44 -17.58 30.72
CA PHE A 84 -21.13 -18.68 29.81
C PHE A 84 -20.36 -19.75 30.59
N GLY A 85 -21.09 -20.40 31.49
CA GLY A 85 -20.72 -21.73 31.97
C GLY A 85 -21.21 -22.75 30.95
N GLY A 86 -20.28 -23.50 30.35
CA GLY A 86 -20.57 -24.76 29.69
C GLY A 86 -20.89 -24.68 28.20
N MET A 87 -19.87 -24.72 27.34
CA MET A 87 -19.84 -25.55 26.14
C MET A 87 -18.39 -25.61 25.65
N GLY A 88 -17.82 -26.81 25.57
CA GLY A 88 -16.48 -27.01 25.03
C GLY A 88 -16.42 -26.62 23.56
N MET A 89 -15.57 -25.65 23.24
CA MET A 89 -15.08 -25.37 21.90
C MET A 89 -13.64 -24.86 22.08
N ASP A 90 -12.68 -25.56 21.48
CA ASP A 90 -11.31 -25.10 21.32
C ASP A 90 -11.33 -23.77 20.56
N ILE A 91 -11.13 -22.66 21.28
CA ILE A 91 -10.91 -21.33 20.69
C ILE A 91 -9.47 -20.96 20.99
N ASP A 92 -8.67 -20.95 19.94
CA ASP A 92 -7.26 -20.57 19.97
C ASP A 92 -7.13 -19.11 20.47
N PRO A 93 -6.29 -18.82 21.48
CA PRO A 93 -6.13 -17.47 22.03
C PRO A 93 -5.65 -16.41 21.02
N MET A 94 -5.07 -16.82 19.89
CA MET A 94 -4.73 -15.93 18.77
C MET A 94 -5.97 -15.40 18.02
N ASP A 95 -7.08 -16.15 18.01
CA ASP A 95 -8.34 -15.69 17.41
C ASP A 95 -9.15 -14.79 18.35
N LEU A 96 -8.99 -14.95 19.67
CA LEU A 96 -9.49 -13.98 20.63
C LEU A 96 -8.65 -12.69 20.59
N PHE A 97 -7.34 -12.78 20.38
CA PHE A 97 -6.49 -11.61 20.20
C PHE A 97 -6.77 -10.89 18.86
N SER A 98 -7.00 -11.61 17.75
CA SER A 98 -7.33 -10.98 16.46
C SER A 98 -8.74 -10.37 16.45
N SER A 99 -9.71 -10.96 17.17
CA SER A 99 -11.07 -10.40 17.27
C SER A 99 -11.18 -9.21 18.23
N ILE A 100 -10.29 -9.11 19.23
CA ILE A 100 -10.25 -7.98 20.18
C ILE A 100 -9.27 -6.86 19.75
N PHE A 101 -8.21 -7.17 18.99
CA PHE A 101 -7.20 -6.20 18.51
C PHE A 101 -7.22 -5.92 16.99
N GLY A 102 -7.92 -6.72 16.17
CA GLY A 102 -7.84 -6.65 14.71
C GLY A 102 -9.08 -6.13 13.96
N GLY A 103 -10.16 -5.76 14.66
CA GLY A 103 -11.45 -5.44 14.00
C GLY A 103 -12.20 -4.19 14.47
N MET A 104 -11.79 -3.53 15.56
CA MET A 104 -12.34 -2.24 15.98
C MET A 104 -11.23 -1.36 16.53
N GLY A 105 -10.96 -0.25 15.85
CA GLY A 105 -10.02 0.75 16.32
C GLY A 105 -10.40 1.24 17.72
N PHE A 106 -9.49 1.06 18.67
CA PHE A 106 -9.55 1.63 20.03
C PHE A 106 -9.32 3.16 20.04
N GLY A 107 -9.66 3.84 18.94
CA GLY A 107 -9.77 5.29 18.84
C GLY A 107 -11.17 5.82 19.13
N ASP A 108 -12.19 4.96 19.23
CA ASP A 108 -13.60 5.39 19.30
C ASP A 108 -14.28 5.23 20.68
N ILE A 109 -13.57 4.69 21.69
CA ILE A 109 -14.17 4.43 23.02
C ILE A 109 -13.67 5.38 24.13
N PHE A 110 -12.47 5.97 24.04
CA PHE A 110 -11.95 6.86 25.10
C PHE A 110 -11.55 8.27 24.63
N GLY A 111 -11.99 8.69 23.43
CA GLY A 111 -11.93 10.09 22.96
C GLY A 111 -13.20 10.89 23.33
N GLY A 112 -13.58 10.87 24.60
CA GLY A 112 -14.84 11.43 25.11
C GLY A 112 -14.70 12.80 25.77
N ALA A 113 -13.92 13.72 25.17
CA ALA A 113 -13.89 15.13 25.58
C ALA A 113 -13.76 16.03 24.34
N GLY A 114 -14.87 16.68 23.95
CA GLY A 114 -14.85 17.83 23.04
C GLY A 114 -15.34 17.62 21.59
N GLY A 115 -15.85 16.44 21.23
CA GLY A 115 -16.42 16.21 19.89
C GLY A 115 -17.94 16.47 19.85
N GLN A 116 -18.35 17.58 19.28
CA GLN A 116 -19.74 17.96 19.00
C GLN A 116 -20.46 16.89 18.13
N ARG A 117 -20.96 15.80 18.73
CA ARG A 117 -21.80 14.77 18.09
C ARG A 117 -23.25 15.25 17.93
N GLY A 118 -23.41 16.37 17.24
CA GLY A 118 -24.68 16.92 16.75
C GLY A 118 -24.61 17.30 15.28
N GLY A 119 -23.67 16.70 14.54
CA GLY A 119 -23.48 16.94 13.11
C GLY A 119 -24.48 16.16 12.28
N ARG A 120 -25.23 16.89 11.44
CA ARG A 120 -26.04 16.37 10.33
C ARG A 120 -25.24 15.29 9.57
N ARG A 121 -25.82 14.12 9.28
CA ARG A 121 -25.09 13.06 8.57
C ARG A 121 -24.84 13.48 7.12
N ILE A 122 -23.61 13.85 6.80
CA ILE A 122 -23.19 14.24 5.45
C ILE A 122 -22.63 12.99 4.75
N PHE A 123 -23.22 12.60 3.62
CA PHE A 123 -22.77 11.45 2.85
C PHE A 123 -21.66 11.87 1.88
N LYS A 124 -20.40 11.52 2.19
CA LYS A 124 -19.26 11.69 1.27
C LYS A 124 -19.54 10.93 -0.03
N GLY A 125 -19.17 11.53 -1.15
CA GLY A 125 -19.18 10.85 -2.44
C GLY A 125 -18.19 9.69 -2.47
N ARG A 126 -18.45 8.74 -3.38
CA ARG A 126 -17.56 7.59 -3.57
C ARG A 126 -16.28 8.01 -4.28
N ASP A 127 -15.19 7.39 -3.88
CA ASP A 127 -13.91 7.56 -4.57
C ASP A 127 -13.98 6.88 -5.96
N LEU A 128 -13.28 7.46 -6.92
CA LEU A 128 -13.10 6.94 -8.27
C LEU A 128 -11.70 6.34 -8.39
N ARG A 129 -11.59 5.20 -9.06
CA ARG A 129 -10.30 4.61 -9.43
C ARG A 129 -10.19 4.56 -10.94
N ILE A 130 -9.08 5.02 -11.47
CA ILE A 130 -8.75 4.91 -12.89
C ILE A 130 -7.34 4.35 -13.05
N ASP A 131 -7.14 3.52 -14.06
CA ASP A 131 -5.82 3.05 -14.44
C ASP A 131 -5.35 3.90 -15.63
N LEU A 132 -4.30 4.69 -15.43
CA LEU A 132 -3.75 5.59 -16.44
C LEU A 132 -2.59 4.88 -17.14
N ALA A 133 -2.79 4.60 -18.44
CA ALA A 133 -1.76 4.00 -19.27
C ALA A 133 -0.72 5.03 -19.73
N ILE A 134 0.55 4.76 -19.47
CA ILE A 134 1.68 5.67 -19.72
C ILE A 134 2.80 4.93 -20.45
N THR A 135 3.50 5.59 -21.36
CA THR A 135 4.66 5.00 -22.06
C THR A 135 5.98 5.28 -21.31
N ILE A 136 7.04 4.53 -21.61
CA ILE A 136 8.32 4.67 -20.90
C ILE A 136 8.93 6.08 -21.13
N GLU A 137 8.73 6.67 -22.30
CA GLU A 137 9.19 8.01 -22.66
C GLU A 137 8.50 9.07 -21.78
N GLU A 138 7.18 8.94 -21.61
CA GLU A 138 6.40 9.83 -20.74
C GLU A 138 6.83 9.71 -19.27
N VAL A 139 7.21 8.50 -18.83
CA VAL A 139 7.75 8.27 -17.48
C VAL A 139 9.15 8.87 -17.31
N ALA A 140 9.95 8.92 -18.37
CA ALA A 140 11.34 9.41 -18.30
C ALA A 140 11.41 10.92 -18.00
N GLU A 141 10.53 11.70 -18.65
CA GLU A 141 10.52 13.17 -18.55
C GLU A 141 9.48 13.68 -17.55
N GLY A 142 8.41 12.91 -17.32
CA GLY A 142 7.18 13.39 -16.70
C GLY A 142 6.31 14.09 -17.74
N THR A 143 4.99 13.99 -17.59
CA THR A 143 4.06 14.56 -18.58
C THR A 143 2.77 15.01 -17.92
N THR A 144 2.09 15.95 -18.54
CA THR A 144 0.77 16.40 -18.11
C THR A 144 -0.29 15.84 -19.07
N LYS A 145 -1.21 15.02 -18.55
CA LYS A 145 -2.29 14.41 -19.34
C LYS A 145 -3.64 14.95 -18.94
N LYS A 146 -4.48 15.24 -19.94
CA LYS A 146 -5.89 15.59 -19.74
C LYS A 146 -6.74 14.36 -20.02
N ILE A 147 -7.48 13.91 -19.01
CA ILE A 147 -8.36 12.76 -19.12
C ILE A 147 -9.80 13.17 -18.91
N LYS A 148 -10.72 12.55 -19.65
CA LYS A 148 -12.16 12.73 -19.45
C LYS A 148 -12.66 11.64 -18.52
N VAL A 149 -13.15 12.03 -17.35
CA VAL A 149 -13.69 11.11 -16.34
C VAL A 149 -15.20 11.32 -16.23
N ASN A 150 -15.95 10.22 -16.36
CA ASN A 150 -17.39 10.23 -16.11
C ASN A 150 -17.61 10.10 -14.60
N ARG A 151 -18.25 11.10 -14.00
CA ARG A 151 -18.50 11.15 -12.56
C ARG A 151 -19.85 11.76 -12.25
N HIS A 152 -20.25 11.67 -10.99
CA HIS A 152 -21.39 12.46 -10.53
C HIS A 152 -20.87 13.84 -10.16
N GLU A 153 -21.43 14.87 -10.77
CA GLU A 153 -21.12 16.26 -10.49
C GLU A 153 -22.21 16.86 -9.62
N ARG A 154 -21.86 17.91 -8.88
CA ARG A 154 -22.83 18.63 -8.06
C ARG A 154 -23.83 19.31 -8.99
N CYS A 155 -25.12 19.07 -8.76
CA CYS A 155 -26.18 19.69 -9.56
C CYS A 155 -26.08 21.22 -9.44
N VAL A 156 -25.96 21.90 -10.59
CA VAL A 156 -25.75 23.35 -10.66
C VAL A 156 -27.03 24.09 -10.29
N GLU A 157 -28.20 23.61 -10.74
CA GLU A 157 -29.49 24.24 -10.44
C GLU A 157 -29.77 24.35 -8.94
N CYS A 158 -29.63 23.26 -8.19
CA CYS A 158 -29.92 23.25 -6.75
C CYS A 158 -28.72 23.51 -5.85
N GLY A 159 -27.54 23.79 -6.43
CA GLY A 159 -26.28 23.85 -5.70
C GLY A 159 -26.02 22.58 -4.89
N GLY A 160 -26.43 21.43 -5.40
CA GLY A 160 -26.34 20.12 -4.76
C GLY A 160 -27.22 19.88 -3.54
N SER A 161 -28.15 20.76 -3.18
CA SER A 161 -29.07 20.54 -2.04
C SER A 161 -30.12 19.44 -2.31
N GLY A 162 -30.42 19.17 -3.58
CA GLY A 162 -31.49 18.27 -4.00
C GLY A 162 -32.90 18.87 -3.93
N ALA A 163 -33.07 20.04 -3.30
CA ALA A 163 -34.33 20.77 -3.26
C ALA A 163 -34.41 21.78 -4.41
N ARG A 164 -35.62 22.09 -4.88
CA ARG A 164 -35.83 23.12 -5.90
C ARG A 164 -35.30 24.48 -5.44
N ASP A 165 -35.68 24.89 -4.23
CA ASP A 165 -35.29 26.14 -3.60
C ASP A 165 -35.08 25.93 -2.09
N ARG A 166 -34.48 26.91 -1.39
CA ARG A 166 -34.29 26.84 0.07
C ARG A 166 -35.60 26.69 0.86
N THR A 167 -36.70 27.24 0.35
CA THR A 167 -38.05 27.15 0.95
C THR A 167 -38.70 25.77 0.76
N SER A 168 -38.15 24.93 -0.12
CA SER A 168 -38.62 23.57 -0.37
C SER A 168 -38.05 22.55 0.61
N MET A 169 -37.34 23.02 1.64
CA MET A 169 -36.70 22.19 2.67
C MET A 169 -37.35 22.47 4.02
N ASN A 170 -37.87 21.43 4.66
CA ASN A 170 -38.58 21.53 5.94
C ASN A 170 -37.83 20.75 7.02
N THR A 171 -37.82 21.26 8.25
CA THR A 171 -37.35 20.51 9.41
C THR A 171 -38.17 19.24 9.57
N CYS A 172 -37.50 18.10 9.74
CA CYS A 172 -38.13 16.80 9.90
C CYS A 172 -38.96 16.80 11.18
N GLN A 173 -40.26 16.55 11.06
CA GLN A 173 -41.17 16.55 12.21
C GLN A 173 -40.96 15.36 13.16
N THR A 174 -40.38 14.26 12.67
CA THR A 174 -40.15 13.05 13.47
C THR A 174 -38.95 13.18 14.41
N CYS A 175 -37.92 13.92 14.01
CA CYS A 175 -36.71 14.13 14.82
C CYS A 175 -36.47 15.60 15.20
N HIS A 176 -37.36 16.51 14.80
CA HIS A 176 -37.25 17.96 15.03
C HIS A 176 -35.88 18.55 14.67
N GLY A 177 -35.29 18.11 13.57
CA GLY A 177 -33.98 18.60 13.13
C GLY A 177 -32.77 17.83 13.67
N SER A 178 -32.95 16.92 14.65
CA SER A 178 -31.82 16.21 15.26
C SER A 178 -31.21 15.13 14.36
N GLY A 179 -31.94 14.64 13.35
CA GLY A 179 -31.50 13.52 12.50
C GLY A 179 -31.52 12.15 13.18
N GLU A 180 -31.71 12.08 14.49
CA GLU A 180 -31.69 10.87 15.30
C GLU A 180 -32.93 10.79 16.21
N ILE A 181 -33.41 9.57 16.46
CA ILE A 181 -34.51 9.31 17.39
C ILE A 181 -33.94 8.52 18.56
N ARG A 182 -34.19 9.01 19.78
CA ARG A 182 -33.76 8.38 21.02
C ARG A 182 -34.91 7.54 21.58
N ARG A 183 -34.75 6.21 21.61
CA ARG A 183 -35.72 5.29 22.20
C ARG A 183 -35.24 4.88 23.59
N VAL A 184 -35.93 5.36 24.62
CA VAL A 184 -35.67 4.97 26.00
C VAL A 184 -36.39 3.66 26.29
N THR A 185 -35.65 2.60 26.59
CA THR A 185 -36.19 1.30 27.00
C THR A 185 -35.89 1.11 28.48
N ARG A 186 -36.92 0.85 29.30
CA ARG A 186 -36.75 0.54 30.72
C ARG A 186 -36.39 -0.95 30.85
N SER A 187 -35.24 -1.24 31.44
CA SER A 187 -34.81 -2.60 31.78
C SER A 187 -34.72 -2.76 33.30
N LEU A 188 -34.61 -4.01 33.79
CA LEU A 188 -34.47 -4.31 35.22
C LEU A 188 -33.23 -3.66 35.87
N LEU A 189 -32.25 -3.25 35.08
CA LEU A 189 -30.99 -2.64 35.53
C LEU A 189 -30.96 -1.11 35.34
N GLY A 190 -32.05 -0.48 34.86
CA GLY A 190 -32.14 0.97 34.67
C GLY A 190 -32.78 1.39 33.34
N GLN A 191 -32.58 2.66 32.96
CA GLN A 191 -33.05 3.18 31.68
C GLN A 191 -31.91 3.11 30.65
N MET A 192 -32.11 2.35 29.57
CA MET A 192 -31.18 2.31 28.43
C MET A 192 -31.74 3.17 27.29
N VAL A 193 -30.93 4.08 26.75
CA VAL A 193 -31.30 4.95 25.63
C VAL A 193 -30.64 4.42 24.36
N ASN A 194 -31.43 3.88 23.45
CA ASN A 194 -30.97 3.48 22.12
C ASN A 194 -31.16 4.63 21.13
N VAL A 195 -30.09 5.09 20.52
CA VAL A 195 -30.12 6.12 19.48
C VAL A 195 -30.19 5.43 18.13
N THR A 196 -31.21 5.73 17.34
CA THR A 196 -31.37 5.20 15.98
C THR A 196 -31.50 6.34 14.98
N THR A 197 -31.00 6.14 13.76
CA THR A 197 -31.20 7.10 12.66
C THR A 197 -32.69 7.36 12.45
N CYS A 198 -33.09 8.62 12.28
CA CYS A 198 -34.47 8.94 11.95
C CYS A 198 -34.81 8.37 10.54
N PRO A 199 -35.81 7.48 10.40
CA PRO A 199 -36.15 6.86 9.11
C PRO A 199 -36.82 7.86 8.15
N ALA A 200 -37.44 8.92 8.67
CA ALA A 200 -38.12 9.94 7.86
C ALA A 200 -37.15 10.89 7.13
N CYS A 201 -35.95 11.13 7.69
CA CYS A 201 -34.96 12.03 7.10
C CYS A 201 -33.58 11.39 6.89
N ASN A 202 -33.44 10.08 7.15
CA ASN A 202 -32.20 9.31 7.02
C ASN A 202 -30.97 9.99 7.66
N GLY A 203 -31.14 10.61 8.83
CA GLY A 203 -30.03 11.26 9.55
C GLY A 203 -29.82 12.74 9.24
N ARG A 204 -30.63 13.34 8.37
CA ARG A 204 -30.41 14.73 7.90
C ARG A 204 -31.09 15.80 8.72
N GLY A 205 -32.10 15.48 9.51
CA GLY A 205 -32.86 16.50 10.25
C GLY A 205 -33.81 17.36 9.39
N GLU A 206 -33.73 17.31 8.06
CA GLU A 206 -34.65 18.01 7.15
C GLU A 206 -35.13 17.07 6.04
N VAL A 207 -36.31 17.38 5.50
CA VAL A 207 -37.00 16.64 4.45
C VAL A 207 -37.24 17.58 3.26
N ILE A 208 -37.01 17.07 2.05
CA ILE A 208 -37.26 17.79 0.80
C ILE A 208 -38.74 17.66 0.48
N LYS A 209 -39.46 18.80 0.44
CA LYS A 209 -40.88 18.83 0.04
C LYS A 209 -41.01 18.82 -1.48
N ASP A 210 -40.27 19.70 -2.15
CA ASP A 210 -40.23 19.81 -3.60
C ASP A 210 -38.81 19.52 -4.12
N PRO A 211 -38.60 18.35 -4.76
CA PRO A 211 -37.28 17.99 -5.29
C PRO A 211 -36.90 18.84 -6.49
N CYS A 212 -35.59 19.05 -6.67
CA CYS A 212 -35.04 19.66 -7.87
C CYS A 212 -35.36 18.78 -9.10
N ARG A 213 -35.72 19.42 -10.23
CA ARG A 213 -36.14 18.73 -11.45
C ARG A 213 -34.97 18.08 -12.21
N GLU A 214 -33.79 18.69 -12.16
CA GLU A 214 -32.61 18.18 -12.85
C GLU A 214 -32.03 16.93 -12.18
N CYS A 215 -31.93 16.92 -10.85
CA CYS A 215 -31.35 15.82 -10.08
C CYS A 215 -32.37 14.93 -9.34
N ASN A 216 -33.67 15.19 -9.51
CA ASN A 216 -34.78 14.45 -8.89
C ASN A 216 -34.62 14.23 -7.37
N GLY A 217 -34.04 15.19 -6.65
CA GLY A 217 -33.84 15.09 -5.21
C GLY A 217 -32.47 14.54 -4.77
N GLU A 218 -31.63 14.05 -5.66
CA GLU A 218 -30.33 13.46 -5.29
C GLU A 218 -29.25 14.50 -4.93
N GLY A 219 -29.33 15.70 -5.53
CA GLY A 219 -28.33 16.75 -5.35
C GLY A 219 -27.07 16.58 -6.22
N ARG A 220 -27.10 15.66 -7.19
CA ARG A 220 -26.00 15.39 -8.12
C ARG A 220 -26.54 14.90 -9.45
N VAL A 221 -25.76 15.08 -10.50
CA VAL A 221 -26.09 14.67 -11.88
C VAL A 221 -24.92 13.90 -12.48
N SER A 222 -25.20 12.99 -13.40
CA SER A 222 -24.14 12.31 -14.16
C SER A 222 -23.54 13.29 -15.17
N GLY A 223 -22.24 13.52 -15.06
CA GLY A 223 -21.50 14.43 -15.92
C GLY A 223 -20.14 13.84 -16.33
N SER A 224 -19.41 14.62 -17.11
CA SER A 224 -18.04 14.27 -17.49
C SER A 224 -17.15 15.48 -17.27
N SER A 225 -16.13 15.31 -16.45
CA SER A 225 -15.12 16.33 -16.16
C SER A 225 -13.82 15.99 -16.88
N THR A 226 -13.16 16.98 -17.45
CA THR A 226 -11.78 16.84 -17.92
C THR A 226 -10.85 17.23 -16.79
N ILE A 227 -10.03 16.28 -16.33
CA ILE A 227 -9.10 16.46 -15.22
C ILE A 227 -7.68 16.44 -15.79
N GLU A 228 -6.88 17.43 -15.40
CA GLU A 228 -5.47 17.53 -15.74
C GLU A 228 -4.63 16.84 -14.66
N ILE A 229 -3.83 15.87 -15.08
CA ILE A 229 -3.00 15.03 -14.21
C ILE A 229 -1.54 15.30 -14.56
N GLU A 230 -0.77 15.74 -13.57
CA GLU A 230 0.67 15.86 -13.66
C GLU A 230 1.31 14.54 -13.24
N VAL A 231 1.89 13.82 -14.20
CA VAL A 231 2.57 12.55 -13.94
C VAL A 231 4.03 12.84 -13.61
N PRO A 232 4.50 12.51 -12.39
CA PRO A 232 5.89 12.69 -12.04
C PRO A 232 6.79 11.73 -12.80
N ALA A 233 8.01 12.16 -13.09
CA ALA A 233 9.02 11.29 -13.71
C ALA A 233 9.37 10.11 -12.78
N GLY A 234 9.64 8.95 -13.35
CA GLY A 234 10.06 7.75 -12.62
C GLY A 234 8.94 6.87 -12.10
N VAL A 235 7.66 7.22 -12.30
CA VAL A 235 6.51 6.40 -11.85
C VAL A 235 6.62 4.94 -12.30
N GLU A 236 6.42 4.01 -11.37
CA GLU A 236 6.39 2.57 -11.63
C GLU A 236 4.97 2.05 -11.76
N LYS A 237 4.86 0.84 -12.31
CA LYS A 237 3.60 0.13 -12.38
C LYS A 237 3.05 -0.10 -10.97
N GLY A 238 1.80 0.29 -10.74
CA GLY A 238 1.13 0.14 -9.45
C GLY A 238 1.32 1.32 -8.51
N ASN A 239 2.21 2.27 -8.83
CA ASN A 239 2.21 3.56 -8.13
C ASN A 239 0.88 4.26 -8.34
N TYR A 240 0.46 5.02 -7.33
CA TYR A 240 -0.81 5.74 -7.39
C TYR A 240 -0.67 7.18 -6.94
N MET A 241 -1.55 8.02 -7.49
CA MET A 241 -1.72 9.42 -7.13
C MET A 241 -3.18 9.66 -6.73
N THR A 242 -3.41 10.44 -5.68
CA THR A 242 -4.75 10.77 -5.21
C THR A 242 -5.03 12.25 -5.43
N MET A 243 -6.06 12.55 -6.22
CA MET A 243 -6.60 13.90 -6.39
C MET A 243 -7.82 14.07 -5.48
N ARG A 244 -7.69 14.96 -4.49
CA ARG A 244 -8.71 15.14 -3.46
C ARG A 244 -9.93 15.87 -4.01
N GLY A 245 -11.13 15.38 -3.68
CA GLY A 245 -12.38 15.98 -4.10
C GLY A 245 -12.73 15.80 -5.59
N GLU A 246 -11.88 15.08 -6.34
CA GLU A 246 -12.10 14.83 -7.77
C GLU A 246 -12.89 13.53 -8.06
N GLY A 247 -13.34 12.83 -7.02
CA GLY A 247 -14.21 11.65 -7.13
C GLY A 247 -15.67 12.00 -7.44
N HIS A 248 -16.60 11.09 -7.14
CA HIS A 248 -18.03 11.39 -7.29
C HIS A 248 -18.48 12.46 -6.27
N ALA A 249 -19.39 13.34 -6.67
CA ALA A 249 -20.07 14.25 -5.75
C ALA A 249 -20.89 13.47 -4.69
N GLY A 250 -20.81 13.96 -3.45
CA GLY A 250 -21.64 13.48 -2.35
C GLY A 250 -23.12 13.78 -2.59
N GLN A 251 -24.00 13.00 -1.98
CA GLN A 251 -25.45 13.24 -2.07
C GLN A 251 -25.86 14.44 -1.22
N GLN A 252 -26.86 15.19 -1.69
CA GLN A 252 -27.42 16.39 -1.02
C GLN A 252 -26.39 17.28 -0.30
N GLY A 253 -25.35 17.70 -1.02
CA GLY A 253 -24.38 18.67 -0.53
C GLY A 253 -23.23 18.04 0.26
N GLY A 254 -23.10 16.71 0.24
CA GLY A 254 -21.91 16.05 0.78
C GLY A 254 -20.63 16.31 -0.02
N PRO A 255 -19.46 16.27 0.64
CA PRO A 255 -18.19 16.47 -0.02
C PRO A 255 -17.96 15.37 -1.05
N SER A 256 -17.24 15.71 -2.11
CA SER A 256 -16.87 14.74 -3.14
C SER A 256 -15.94 13.65 -2.59
N GLY A 257 -15.97 12.49 -3.24
CA GLY A 257 -14.94 11.47 -3.15
C GLY A 257 -13.61 11.96 -3.69
N ASP A 258 -12.61 11.09 -3.63
CA ASP A 258 -11.28 11.33 -4.21
C ASP A 258 -11.11 10.54 -5.52
N LEU A 259 -10.23 11.02 -6.41
CA LEU A 259 -9.85 10.28 -7.62
C LEU A 259 -8.48 9.64 -7.38
N ILE A 260 -8.44 8.32 -7.41
CA ILE A 260 -7.23 7.50 -7.28
C ILE A 260 -6.80 7.08 -8.68
N ILE A 261 -5.65 7.58 -9.10
CA ILE A 261 -5.05 7.30 -10.40
C ILE A 261 -3.97 6.28 -10.15
N VAL A 262 -4.08 5.10 -10.76
CA VAL A 262 -3.03 4.08 -10.70
C VAL A 262 -2.32 4.05 -12.02
N PHE A 263 -0.99 4.14 -11.99
CA PHE A 263 -0.18 4.16 -13.20
C PHE A 263 0.07 2.74 -13.70
N ASP A 264 -0.21 2.51 -14.99
CA ASP A 264 0.14 1.29 -15.70
C ASP A 264 1.09 1.63 -16.85
N VAL A 265 2.33 1.17 -16.74
CA VAL A 265 3.36 1.43 -17.75
C VAL A 265 3.19 0.41 -18.88
N LYS A 266 2.93 0.93 -20.09
CA LYS A 266 2.83 0.12 -21.30
C LYS A 266 4.18 -0.53 -21.59
N LYS A 267 4.13 -1.77 -22.07
CA LYS A 267 5.32 -2.45 -22.60
C LYS A 267 5.82 -1.67 -23.82
N HIS A 268 7.13 -1.46 -23.89
CA HIS A 268 7.80 -0.87 -25.02
C HIS A 268 8.41 -1.97 -25.89
N ASP A 269 8.49 -1.75 -27.21
CA ASP A 269 8.95 -2.79 -28.15
C ASP A 269 10.46 -3.04 -28.03
N ASN A 270 11.24 -1.99 -27.76
CA ASN A 270 12.70 -2.07 -27.71
C ASN A 270 13.27 -2.16 -26.29
N PHE A 271 12.53 -1.73 -25.27
CA PHE A 271 13.08 -1.53 -23.92
C PHE A 271 12.29 -2.32 -22.89
N GLU A 272 13.01 -3.03 -22.04
CA GLU A 272 12.45 -3.65 -20.84
C GLU A 272 12.92 -2.89 -19.60
N ARG A 273 12.00 -2.54 -18.71
CA ARG A 273 12.31 -1.77 -17.51
C ARG A 273 12.63 -2.71 -16.34
N HIS A 274 13.78 -2.50 -15.70
CA HIS A 274 14.17 -3.17 -14.46
C HIS A 274 14.47 -2.12 -13.38
N GLY A 275 13.46 -1.78 -12.56
CA GLY A 275 13.57 -0.68 -11.60
C GLY A 275 13.79 0.66 -12.33
N ASP A 276 14.88 1.34 -12.01
CA ASP A 276 15.27 2.59 -12.67
C ASP A 276 16.15 2.38 -13.93
N ASP A 277 16.62 1.15 -14.15
CA ASP A 277 17.44 0.79 -15.29
C ASP A 277 16.58 0.29 -16.45
N LEU A 278 17.10 0.45 -17.67
CA LEU A 278 16.50 -0.05 -18.89
C LEU A 278 17.39 -1.13 -19.50
N LEU A 279 16.78 -2.20 -19.99
CA LEU A 279 17.43 -3.26 -20.75
C LEU A 279 17.10 -3.09 -22.23
N TYR A 280 18.12 -3.14 -23.07
CA TYR A 280 18.01 -3.14 -24.52
C TYR A 280 18.76 -4.34 -25.09
N GLY A 281 18.09 -5.15 -25.90
CA GLY A 281 18.71 -6.25 -26.64
C GLY A 281 19.33 -5.73 -27.93
N LEU A 282 20.66 -5.67 -27.99
CA LEU A 282 21.39 -5.29 -29.19
C LEU A 282 21.83 -6.56 -29.94
N ASN A 283 21.28 -6.75 -31.14
CA ASN A 283 21.75 -7.79 -32.04
C ASN A 283 22.90 -7.26 -32.90
N ILE A 284 24.06 -7.92 -32.83
CA ILE A 284 25.21 -7.62 -33.68
C ILE A 284 25.56 -8.79 -34.58
N SER A 285 26.19 -8.47 -35.71
CA SER A 285 26.69 -9.48 -36.65
C SER A 285 27.96 -10.16 -36.12
N ILE A 286 28.26 -11.35 -36.64
CA ILE A 286 29.50 -12.10 -36.30
C ILE A 286 30.76 -11.26 -36.58
N PRO A 287 30.90 -10.56 -37.73
CA PRO A 287 32.05 -9.71 -37.98
C PRO A 287 32.20 -8.58 -36.95
N GLU A 288 31.11 -7.92 -36.55
CA GLU A 288 31.14 -6.85 -35.55
C GLU A 288 31.53 -7.37 -34.16
N ALA A 289 31.07 -8.57 -33.79
CA ALA A 289 31.45 -9.19 -32.52
C ALA A 289 32.97 -9.50 -32.47
N VAL A 290 33.54 -9.94 -33.60
CA VAL A 290 34.96 -10.30 -33.71
C VAL A 290 35.85 -9.06 -33.82
N LEU A 291 35.56 -8.19 -34.78
CA LEU A 291 36.39 -7.03 -35.11
C LEU A 291 36.17 -5.85 -34.15
N GLY A 292 35.02 -5.83 -33.47
CA GLY A 292 34.52 -4.63 -32.80
C GLY A 292 33.99 -3.62 -33.81
N GLY A 293 33.52 -2.48 -33.31
CA GLY A 293 32.96 -1.44 -34.15
C GLY A 293 32.19 -0.43 -33.33
N LYS A 294 31.56 0.51 -34.02
CA LYS A 294 30.66 1.48 -33.40
C LYS A 294 29.25 1.23 -33.91
N VAL A 295 28.30 1.09 -33.00
CA VAL A 295 26.90 0.84 -33.32
C VAL A 295 26.05 1.92 -32.69
N GLU A 296 25.07 2.41 -33.45
CA GLU A 296 24.09 3.36 -32.96
C GLU A 296 22.91 2.61 -32.34
N ILE A 297 22.61 2.92 -31.08
CA ILE A 297 21.50 2.32 -30.33
C ILE A 297 20.43 3.36 -30.02
N PRO A 298 19.14 2.97 -30.02
CA PRO A 298 18.08 3.86 -29.56
C PRO A 298 18.20 4.10 -28.06
N THR A 299 17.85 5.30 -27.64
CA THR A 299 17.68 5.72 -26.25
C THR A 299 16.33 6.43 -26.11
N LEU A 300 15.88 6.71 -24.88
CA LEU A 300 14.61 7.40 -24.65
C LEU A 300 14.55 8.81 -25.28
N ASN A 301 15.70 9.47 -25.45
CA ASN A 301 15.79 10.88 -25.89
C ASN A 301 16.49 11.03 -27.25
N GLY A 302 16.54 9.97 -28.07
CA GLY A 302 17.22 9.95 -29.36
C GLY A 302 18.08 8.70 -29.53
N SER A 303 19.25 8.83 -30.14
CA SER A 303 20.21 7.72 -30.30
C SER A 303 21.53 7.99 -29.56
N ALA A 304 22.27 6.94 -29.25
CA ALA A 304 23.60 7.01 -28.71
C ALA A 304 24.53 6.05 -29.47
N GLU A 305 25.74 6.47 -29.72
CA GLU A 305 26.78 5.60 -30.31
C GLU A 305 27.48 4.85 -29.17
N ILE A 306 27.64 3.53 -29.34
CA ILE A 306 28.37 2.68 -28.41
C ILE A 306 29.53 1.97 -29.12
N ASP A 307 30.70 2.01 -28.49
CA ASP A 307 31.87 1.26 -28.93
C ASP A 307 31.75 -0.20 -28.47
N ILE A 308 31.74 -1.12 -29.43
CA ILE A 308 31.75 -2.56 -29.21
C ILE A 308 33.21 -3.03 -29.22
N PRO A 309 33.73 -3.55 -28.10
CA PRO A 309 35.08 -4.09 -28.05
C PRO A 309 35.21 -5.31 -28.96
N SER A 310 36.37 -5.49 -29.57
CA SER A 310 36.70 -6.70 -30.31
C SER A 310 36.62 -7.95 -29.41
N GLY A 311 36.21 -9.08 -29.99
CA GLY A 311 36.00 -10.33 -29.26
C GLY A 311 34.83 -10.28 -28.26
N THR A 312 33.82 -9.44 -28.51
CA THR A 312 32.62 -9.38 -27.66
C THR A 312 31.82 -10.68 -27.74
N GLN A 313 31.52 -11.24 -26.57
CA GLN A 313 30.77 -12.49 -26.43
C GLN A 313 29.27 -12.22 -26.33
N ALA A 314 28.45 -13.18 -26.75
CA ALA A 314 27.01 -13.14 -26.55
C ALA A 314 26.66 -13.07 -25.05
N GLY A 315 25.60 -12.34 -24.70
CA GLY A 315 25.17 -12.06 -23.33
C GLY A 315 26.01 -11.03 -22.59
N LYS A 316 27.06 -10.46 -23.20
CA LYS A 316 27.85 -9.38 -22.58
C LYS A 316 26.96 -8.15 -22.38
N ILE A 317 26.95 -7.62 -21.16
CA ILE A 317 26.19 -6.41 -20.82
C ILE A 317 27.12 -5.20 -20.88
N LEU A 318 26.79 -4.25 -21.76
CA LEU A 318 27.44 -2.95 -21.83
C LEU A 318 26.56 -1.91 -21.13
N ARG A 319 27.15 -1.06 -20.29
CA ARG A 319 26.41 -0.11 -19.45
C ARG A 319 26.63 1.32 -19.90
N LEU A 320 25.57 2.01 -20.33
CA LEU A 320 25.57 3.44 -20.59
C LEU A 320 25.03 4.18 -19.36
N ARG A 321 25.92 4.93 -18.70
CA ARG A 321 25.59 5.61 -17.44
C ARG A 321 24.63 6.77 -17.65
N GLY A 322 23.60 6.89 -16.80
CA GLY A 322 22.66 8.01 -16.78
C GLY A 322 21.68 8.07 -17.95
N LYS A 323 21.57 6.98 -18.72
CA LYS A 323 20.66 6.82 -19.86
C LYS A 323 19.41 6.00 -19.55
N GLY A 324 19.20 5.62 -18.28
CA GLY A 324 17.98 4.99 -17.79
C GLY A 324 16.94 6.01 -17.32
N LEU A 325 16.01 5.57 -16.47
CA LEU A 325 14.91 6.38 -15.95
C LEU A 325 15.33 7.21 -14.74
N ARG A 326 14.58 8.30 -14.48
CA ARG A 326 14.76 9.09 -13.27
C ARG A 326 14.15 8.34 -12.08
N HIS A 327 14.83 8.39 -10.95
CA HIS A 327 14.27 7.88 -9.71
C HIS A 327 13.13 8.78 -9.24
N LEU A 328 12.08 8.21 -8.67
CA LEU A 328 11.01 8.98 -8.03
C LEU A 328 11.57 9.89 -6.93
N ASN A 329 11.19 11.17 -6.98
CA ASN A 329 11.60 12.21 -6.02
C ASN A 329 13.13 12.46 -5.92
N SER A 330 13.92 11.98 -6.87
CA SER A 330 15.36 12.23 -6.93
C SER A 330 15.76 12.75 -8.30
N ASN A 331 16.91 13.44 -8.36
CA ASN A 331 17.49 13.86 -9.62
C ASN A 331 18.46 12.81 -10.22
N SER A 332 18.68 11.70 -9.52
CA SER A 332 19.47 10.58 -10.03
C SER A 332 18.75 9.86 -11.18
N ARG A 333 19.54 9.39 -12.14
CA ARG A 333 19.09 8.55 -13.25
C ARG A 333 19.71 7.17 -13.12
N GLY A 334 18.95 6.15 -13.48
CA GLY A 334 19.47 4.82 -13.75
C GLY A 334 20.27 4.78 -15.05
N ASP A 335 20.66 3.58 -15.43
CA ASP A 335 21.51 3.29 -16.57
C ASP A 335 20.74 2.53 -17.67
N LEU A 336 21.28 2.59 -18.88
CA LEU A 336 20.85 1.72 -19.98
C LEU A 336 21.82 0.54 -20.08
N LEU A 337 21.30 -0.65 -19.83
CA LEU A 337 21.99 -1.94 -19.92
C LEU A 337 21.72 -2.53 -21.29
N VAL A 338 22.77 -2.58 -22.11
CA VAL A 338 22.71 -3.15 -23.45
C VAL A 338 23.22 -4.58 -23.38
N GLN A 339 22.31 -5.53 -23.52
CA GLN A 339 22.67 -6.93 -23.65
C GLN A 339 23.00 -7.21 -25.11
N VAL A 340 24.24 -7.64 -25.37
CA VAL A 340 24.70 -7.94 -26.71
C VAL A 340 24.38 -9.39 -27.06
N ASP A 341 23.60 -9.60 -28.10
CA ASP A 341 23.31 -10.91 -28.69
C ASP A 341 23.93 -10.99 -30.09
N ILE A 342 24.46 -12.16 -30.44
CA ILE A 342 25.09 -12.38 -31.75
C ILE A 342 24.03 -12.97 -32.68
N PHE A 343 23.70 -12.22 -33.73
CA PHE A 343 22.79 -12.67 -34.77
C PHE A 343 23.47 -13.71 -35.66
N VAL A 344 22.88 -14.91 -35.70
CA VAL A 344 23.32 -16.00 -36.59
C VAL A 344 22.31 -16.13 -37.73
N PRO A 345 22.71 -15.87 -38.98
CA PRO A 345 21.81 -15.99 -40.13
C PRO A 345 21.35 -17.44 -40.34
N THR A 346 20.08 -17.63 -40.67
CA THR A 346 19.49 -18.97 -40.92
C THR A 346 19.58 -19.42 -42.38
N ARG A 347 19.88 -18.49 -43.29
CA ARG A 347 20.04 -18.73 -44.72
C ARG A 347 21.29 -18.01 -45.20
N LEU A 348 22.09 -18.71 -45.99
CA LEU A 348 23.32 -18.21 -46.57
C LEU A 348 23.25 -18.36 -48.09
N SER A 349 23.77 -17.37 -48.82
CA SER A 349 24.07 -17.50 -50.24
C SER A 349 25.26 -18.45 -50.47
N ASN A 350 25.50 -18.86 -51.72
CA ASN A 350 26.65 -19.71 -52.04
C ASN A 350 27.97 -19.03 -51.67
N GLU A 351 28.10 -17.72 -51.96
CA GLU A 351 29.28 -16.92 -51.63
C GLU A 351 29.50 -16.82 -50.11
N GLU A 352 28.45 -16.51 -49.34
CA GLU A 352 28.54 -16.42 -47.88
C GLU A 352 28.92 -17.78 -47.26
N ARG A 353 28.36 -18.87 -47.79
CA ARG A 353 28.67 -20.23 -47.33
C ARG A 353 30.14 -20.58 -47.55
N GLU A 354 30.69 -20.28 -48.72
CA GLU A 354 32.11 -20.51 -49.01
C GLU A 354 33.01 -19.75 -48.02
N VAL A 355 32.67 -18.50 -47.69
CA VAL A 355 33.40 -17.70 -46.69
C VAL A 355 33.33 -18.35 -45.31
N PHE A 356 32.16 -18.79 -44.85
CA PHE A 356 32.03 -19.45 -43.55
C PHE A 356 32.75 -20.81 -43.49
N GLU A 357 32.82 -21.54 -44.60
CA GLU A 357 33.61 -22.78 -44.70
C GLU A 357 35.11 -22.49 -44.58
N GLN A 358 35.60 -21.43 -45.23
CA GLN A 358 36.99 -20.98 -45.07
C GLN A 358 37.29 -20.53 -43.63
N LEU A 359 36.38 -19.80 -42.98
CA LEU A 359 36.53 -19.37 -41.59
C LEU A 359 36.57 -20.54 -40.62
N ARG A 360 35.80 -21.61 -40.88
CA ARG A 360 35.78 -22.83 -40.05
C ARG A 360 37.14 -23.53 -40.02
N ASP A 361 37.85 -23.53 -41.13
CA ASP A 361 39.12 -24.24 -41.27
C ASP A 361 40.32 -23.43 -40.72
N MET A 362 40.09 -22.20 -40.23
CA MET A 362 41.11 -21.37 -39.58
C MET A 362 41.25 -21.69 -38.08
N ASP A 363 42.47 -21.94 -37.63
CA ASP A 363 42.79 -22.31 -36.24
C ASP A 363 42.35 -21.24 -35.21
N GLY A 364 42.37 -19.96 -35.57
CA GLY A 364 42.03 -18.85 -34.67
C GLY A 364 40.53 -18.66 -34.41
N ILE A 365 39.67 -19.33 -35.17
CA ILE A 365 38.20 -19.21 -35.10
C ILE A 365 37.56 -20.47 -34.54
N CYS A 366 38.32 -21.58 -34.49
CA CYS A 366 37.88 -22.82 -33.87
C CYS A 366 37.48 -22.60 -32.40
N ALA A 367 36.24 -22.95 -32.07
CA ALA A 367 35.81 -23.01 -30.69
C ALA A 367 36.73 -23.98 -29.91
N PRO A 368 37.17 -23.62 -28.70
CA PRO A 368 37.99 -24.51 -27.89
C PRO A 368 37.22 -25.82 -27.67
N LYS A 369 37.84 -26.95 -28.01
CA LYS A 369 37.28 -28.28 -27.72
C LYS A 369 37.13 -28.38 -26.19
N ASP A 370 36.04 -28.99 -25.73
CA ASP A 370 35.61 -29.09 -24.32
C ASP A 370 36.67 -29.63 -23.32
N SER A 371 37.82 -30.10 -23.80
CA SER A 371 38.91 -30.63 -22.98
C SER A 371 39.79 -29.58 -22.29
N ASP A 372 39.86 -28.33 -22.77
CA ASP A 372 40.93 -27.45 -22.29
C ASP A 372 40.58 -26.52 -21.13
N ARG A 373 39.31 -26.22 -20.84
CA ARG A 373 38.95 -25.34 -19.70
C ARG A 373 37.55 -25.58 -19.14
N SER A 374 37.19 -26.83 -18.84
CA SER A 374 36.04 -27.01 -17.95
C SER A 374 36.37 -26.33 -16.61
N ILE A 375 35.58 -25.31 -16.25
CA ILE A 375 35.68 -24.56 -14.99
C ILE A 375 35.63 -25.54 -13.80
N PHE A 376 34.98 -26.70 -13.98
CA PHE A 376 34.96 -27.83 -13.05
C PHE A 376 36.30 -28.54 -12.88
N GLY A 377 37.14 -28.62 -13.92
CA GLY A 377 38.47 -29.23 -13.85
C GLY A 377 39.43 -28.39 -12.99
N LYS A 378 39.42 -27.06 -13.20
CA LYS A 378 40.26 -26.13 -12.42
C LYS A 378 39.88 -26.08 -10.93
N MET A 379 38.59 -26.27 -10.61
CA MET A 379 38.13 -26.32 -9.22
C MET A 379 38.56 -27.62 -8.51
N LYS A 380 38.62 -28.74 -9.24
CA LYS A 380 39.07 -30.03 -8.72
C LYS A 380 40.59 -30.04 -8.45
N ASP A 381 41.37 -29.43 -9.34
CA ASP A 381 42.84 -29.34 -9.19
C ASP A 381 43.29 -28.38 -8.06
N ALA A 382 42.43 -27.45 -7.64
CA ALA A 382 42.69 -26.55 -6.51
C ALA A 382 42.22 -27.11 -5.16
N PHE A 383 41.28 -28.07 -5.14
CA PHE A 383 40.75 -28.70 -3.92
C PHE A 383 41.43 -30.03 -3.56
N PHE A 384 42.02 -30.74 -4.53
CA PHE A 384 42.68 -32.04 -4.33
C PHE A 384 44.21 -31.98 -4.39
N LYS A 385 44.80 -30.81 -4.09
CA LYS A 385 46.26 -30.64 -3.99
C LYS A 385 46.68 -30.25 -2.58
#